data_AF-A0A3N0XTX5-F1
#
_entry.id   AF-A0A3N0XTX5-F1
#
_cell.length_a   1.000
_cell.length_b   1.000
_cell.length_c   1.000
_cell.angle_alpha   90.00
_cell.angle_beta   90.00
_cell.angle_gamma   90.00
#
_symmetry.space_group_name_H-M   'P 1'
#
loop_
_entity.id
_entity.type
_entity.pdbx_description
1 polymer ?
#
loop_
_entity_poly.entity_id
_entity_poly.type
_entity_poly.pdbx_seq_one_letter_code
_entity_poly.pdbx_strand_id
1 'polypeptide(L)'
;MMDEMRSDIISNFNSIVPDTVKREITAVLEPFERRMGSLGETVTGLERAANHHSDQLVELQTNVNKLTTQVESLSKKCEDLEGRSRWNNFRLVGLPEGSEGSRATESIAHLLQELLGLDSQPSSPLLYNGKKLSIFPDFAPSVAKKRAAFAPVKKELHSCPNVKFGLRFLATLQITLPGGEVHRFEDPNLALDFVRKNKKGVSPNTVE
;
A
#
# COMPACT_ATOMS: atom_id res chain seq x y z
N MET A 1 3.38 -94.57 -38.82
CA MET A 1 1.94 -94.30 -38.58
C MET A 1 1.66 -93.53 -37.29
N MET A 2 1.88 -94.07 -36.08
CA MET A 2 1.64 -93.28 -34.85
C MET A 2 2.61 -92.09 -34.67
N ASP A 3 3.89 -92.24 -35.02
CA ASP A 3 4.86 -91.13 -34.95
C ASP A 3 4.64 -90.06 -36.02
N GLU A 4 4.16 -90.44 -37.20
CA GLU A 4 3.73 -89.52 -38.26
C GLU A 4 2.55 -88.67 -37.81
N MET A 5 1.51 -89.32 -37.27
CA MET A 5 0.33 -88.64 -36.75
C MET A 5 0.68 -87.72 -35.57
N ARG A 6 1.63 -88.13 -34.72
CA ARG A 6 2.16 -87.28 -33.64
C ARG A 6 2.93 -86.09 -34.20
N SER A 7 3.74 -86.29 -35.24
CA SER A 7 4.49 -85.22 -35.92
C SER A 7 3.54 -84.20 -36.56
N ASP A 8 2.48 -84.66 -37.22
CA ASP A 8 1.46 -83.81 -37.83
C ASP A 8 0.69 -83.00 -36.78
N ILE A 9 0.32 -83.61 -35.66
CA ILE A 9 -0.36 -82.90 -34.56
C ILE A 9 0.55 -81.83 -33.94
N ILE A 10 1.83 -82.14 -33.72
CA ILE A 10 2.81 -81.18 -33.17
C ILE A 10 3.05 -80.04 -34.17
N SER A 11 3.19 -80.35 -35.46
CA SER A 11 3.36 -79.35 -36.52
C SER A 11 2.15 -78.42 -36.62
N ASN A 12 0.94 -78.98 -36.59
CA ASN A 12 -0.30 -78.22 -36.66
C ASN A 12 -0.50 -77.35 -35.40
N PHE A 13 -0.18 -77.88 -34.21
CA PHE A 13 -0.20 -77.11 -32.96
C PHE A 13 0.82 -75.96 -32.99
N ASN A 14 2.03 -76.22 -33.49
CA ASN A 14 3.09 -75.21 -33.62
C ASN A 14 2.79 -74.15 -34.68
N SER A 15 1.87 -74.39 -35.63
CA SER A 15 1.43 -73.37 -36.59
C SER A 15 0.25 -72.55 -36.05
N ILE A 16 -0.76 -73.22 -35.48
CA ILE A 16 -2.04 -72.59 -35.10
C ILE A 16 -1.88 -71.69 -33.87
N VAL A 17 -1.07 -72.10 -32.89
CA VAL A 17 -0.91 -71.36 -31.63
C VAL A 17 -0.21 -70.00 -31.87
N PRO A 18 0.93 -69.92 -32.58
CA PRO A 18 1.55 -68.63 -32.90
C PRO A 18 0.67 -67.72 -33.75
N ASP A 19 -0.07 -68.25 -34.72
CA ASP A 19 -0.96 -67.45 -35.56
C ASP A 19 -2.14 -66.87 -34.77
N THR A 20 -2.71 -67.66 -33.86
CA THR A 20 -3.79 -67.20 -32.98
C THR A 20 -3.29 -66.14 -32.00
N VAL A 21 -2.14 -66.37 -31.37
CA VAL A 21 -1.52 -65.41 -30.43
C VAL A 21 -1.12 -64.13 -31.16
N LYS A 22 -0.51 -64.23 -32.35
CA LYS A 22 -0.15 -63.06 -33.17
C LYS A 22 -1.38 -62.25 -33.55
N ARG A 23 -2.48 -62.91 -33.94
CA ARG A 23 -3.74 -62.24 -34.26
C ARG A 23 -4.32 -61.51 -33.06
N GLU A 24 -4.36 -62.13 -31.88
CA GLU A 24 -4.86 -61.47 -30.67
C GLU A 24 -3.96 -60.32 -30.23
N ILE A 25 -2.63 -60.49 -30.28
CA ILE A 25 -1.68 -59.42 -29.97
C ILE A 25 -1.87 -58.24 -30.93
N THR A 26 -1.93 -58.47 -32.25
CA THR A 26 -2.17 -57.40 -33.23
C THR A 26 -3.52 -56.72 -33.01
N ALA A 27 -4.57 -57.49 -32.69
CA ALA A 27 -5.89 -56.95 -32.42
C ALA A 27 -5.94 -56.01 -31.19
N VAL A 28 -5.05 -56.19 -30.20
CA VAL A 28 -4.94 -55.30 -29.02
C VAL A 28 -3.93 -54.17 -29.27
N LEU A 29 -2.83 -54.45 -29.97
CA LEU A 29 -1.76 -53.50 -30.25
C LEU A 29 -2.25 -52.34 -31.11
N GLU A 30 -3.02 -52.60 -32.17
CA GLU A 30 -3.54 -51.55 -33.06
C GLU A 30 -4.44 -50.52 -32.34
N PRO A 31 -5.48 -50.90 -31.57
CA PRO A 31 -6.25 -49.96 -30.75
C PRO A 31 -5.38 -49.21 -29.73
N PHE A 32 -4.37 -49.87 -29.16
CA PHE A 32 -3.48 -49.26 -28.18
C PHE A 32 -2.59 -48.18 -28.84
N GLU A 33 -1.99 -48.47 -29.98
CA GLU A 33 -1.24 -47.51 -30.79
C GLU A 33 -2.10 -46.33 -31.22
N ARG A 34 -3.35 -46.57 -31.66
CA ARG A 34 -4.32 -45.51 -31.98
C ARG A 34 -4.62 -44.62 -30.77
N ARG A 35 -4.87 -45.21 -29.59
CA ARG A 35 -5.10 -44.45 -28.36
C ARG A 35 -3.87 -43.67 -27.92
N MET A 36 -2.69 -44.25 -28.07
CA MET A 36 -1.42 -43.62 -27.75
C MET A 36 -1.12 -42.43 -28.68
N GLY A 37 -1.43 -42.56 -29.98
CA GLY A 37 -1.38 -41.44 -30.92
C GLY A 37 -2.33 -40.31 -30.56
N SER A 38 -3.60 -40.64 -30.29
CA SER A 38 -4.59 -39.64 -29.84
C SER A 38 -4.18 -38.95 -28.54
N LEU A 39 -3.65 -39.71 -27.57
CA LEU A 39 -3.12 -39.13 -26.33
C LEU A 39 -1.95 -38.18 -26.62
N GLY A 40 -1.03 -38.56 -27.51
CA GLY A 40 0.07 -37.70 -27.96
C GLY A 40 -0.42 -36.38 -28.55
N GLU A 41 -1.45 -36.41 -29.41
CA GLU A 41 -2.07 -35.21 -29.96
C GLU A 41 -2.66 -34.31 -28.86
N THR A 42 -3.39 -34.89 -27.89
CA THR A 42 -3.94 -34.10 -26.77
C THR A 42 -2.86 -33.48 -25.90
N VAL A 43 -1.77 -34.20 -25.63
CA VAL A 43 -0.63 -33.70 -24.84
C VAL A 43 0.04 -32.53 -25.55
N THR A 44 0.32 -32.64 -26.85
CA THR A 44 0.91 -31.51 -27.61
C THR A 44 -0.03 -30.30 -27.67
N GLY A 45 -1.35 -30.52 -27.74
CA GLY A 45 -2.36 -29.48 -27.65
C GLY A 45 -2.33 -28.74 -26.30
N LEU A 46 -2.26 -29.50 -25.21
CA LEU A 46 -2.16 -28.95 -23.85
C LEU A 46 -0.84 -28.20 -23.62
N GLU A 47 0.29 -28.74 -24.10
CA GLU A 47 1.59 -28.07 -24.02
C GLU A 47 1.58 -26.72 -24.73
N ARG A 48 0.98 -26.64 -25.93
CA ARG A 48 0.85 -25.38 -26.67
C ARG A 48 -0.04 -24.37 -25.94
N ALA A 49 -1.18 -24.81 -25.41
CA ALA A 49 -2.08 -23.94 -24.65
C ALA A 49 -1.42 -23.44 -23.36
N ALA A 50 -0.69 -24.30 -22.65
CA ALA A 50 0.05 -23.94 -21.45
C ALA A 50 1.14 -22.89 -21.73
N ASN A 51 1.89 -23.05 -22.82
CA ASN A 51 2.88 -22.06 -23.24
C ASN A 51 2.22 -20.72 -23.59
N HIS A 52 1.11 -20.73 -24.32
CA HIS A 52 0.37 -19.51 -24.65
C HIS A 52 -0.14 -18.78 -23.39
N HIS A 53 -0.72 -19.51 -22.44
CA HIS A 53 -1.16 -18.92 -21.17
C HIS A 53 0.01 -18.42 -20.33
N SER A 54 1.17 -19.10 -20.36
CA SER A 54 2.39 -18.61 -19.72
C SER A 54 2.81 -17.25 -20.30
N ASP A 55 2.79 -17.10 -21.62
CA ASP A 55 3.11 -15.82 -22.28
C ASP A 55 2.11 -14.72 -21.91
N GLN A 56 0.81 -15.03 -21.88
CA GLN A 56 -0.24 -14.09 -21.46
C GLN A 56 -0.07 -13.65 -20.00
N LEU A 57 0.32 -14.56 -19.10
CA LEU A 57 0.59 -14.22 -17.71
C LEU A 57 1.76 -13.26 -17.57
N VAL A 58 2.83 -13.45 -18.37
CA VAL A 58 3.96 -12.51 -18.40
C VAL A 58 3.52 -11.14 -18.88
N GLU A 59 2.75 -11.07 -19.97
CA GLU A 59 2.22 -9.81 -20.49
C GLU A 59 1.33 -9.10 -19.46
N LEU A 60 0.39 -9.81 -18.85
CA LEU A 60 -0.47 -9.25 -17.79
C LEU A 60 0.35 -8.75 -16.60
N GLN A 61 1.37 -9.49 -16.17
CA GLN A 61 2.25 -9.05 -15.08
C GLN A 61 2.99 -7.75 -15.43
N THR A 62 3.49 -7.63 -16.66
CA THR A 62 4.15 -6.40 -17.11
C THR A 62 3.19 -5.21 -17.14
N ASN A 63 1.95 -5.42 -17.60
CA ASN A 63 0.91 -4.40 -17.60
C ASN A 63 0.51 -4.00 -16.19
N VAL A 64 0.35 -4.94 -15.27
CA VAL A 64 0.04 -4.66 -13.85
C VAL A 64 1.16 -3.83 -13.22
N ASN A 65 2.42 -4.16 -13.45
CA ASN A 65 3.55 -3.38 -12.95
C ASN A 65 3.55 -1.95 -13.52
N LYS A 66 3.29 -1.80 -14.83
CA LYS A 66 3.19 -0.49 -15.48
C LYS A 66 2.03 0.34 -14.92
N LEU A 67 0.85 -0.25 -14.76
CA LEU A 67 -0.30 0.43 -14.18
C LEU A 67 -0.05 0.83 -12.72
N THR A 68 0.58 -0.05 -11.94
CA THR A 68 0.92 0.23 -10.54
C THR A 68 1.81 1.46 -10.42
N THR A 69 2.89 1.54 -11.23
CA THR A 69 3.77 2.72 -11.25
C THR A 69 3.06 3.99 -11.72
N GLN A 70 2.14 3.89 -12.67
CA GLN A 70 1.33 5.04 -13.11
C GLN A 70 0.37 5.52 -12.02
N VAL A 71 -0.30 4.61 -11.30
CA VAL A 71 -1.19 4.97 -10.19
C VAL A 71 -0.41 5.66 -9.07
N GLU A 72 0.77 5.14 -8.70
CA GLU A 72 1.62 5.80 -7.70
C GLU A 72 2.05 7.21 -8.12
N SER A 73 2.45 7.38 -9.39
CA SER A 73 2.86 8.68 -9.93
C SER A 73 1.71 9.68 -9.95
N LEU A 74 0.53 9.26 -10.43
CA LEU A 74 -0.67 10.09 -10.46
C LEU A 74 -1.13 10.45 -9.04
N SER A 75 -1.10 9.50 -8.11
CA SER A 75 -1.44 9.73 -6.71
C SER A 75 -0.54 10.81 -6.10
N LYS A 76 0.78 10.73 -6.32
CA LYS A 76 1.73 11.75 -5.85
C LYS A 76 1.45 13.13 -6.47
N LYS A 77 1.11 13.19 -7.76
CA LYS A 77 0.78 14.44 -8.45
C LYS A 77 -0.51 15.06 -7.93
N CYS A 78 -1.54 14.24 -7.66
CA CYS A 78 -2.79 14.71 -7.06
C CYS A 78 -2.55 15.27 -5.64
N GLU A 79 -1.74 14.59 -4.82
CA GLU A 79 -1.36 15.09 -3.48
C GLU A 79 -0.63 16.45 -3.56
N ASP A 80 0.29 16.61 -4.52
CA ASP A 80 1.01 17.88 -4.72
C ASP A 80 0.06 19.02 -5.14
N LEU A 81 -0.78 18.78 -6.16
CA LEU A 81 -1.74 19.78 -6.64
C LEU A 81 -2.73 20.19 -5.55
N GLU A 82 -3.24 19.24 -4.78
CA GLU A 82 -4.15 19.51 -3.66
C GLU A 82 -3.44 20.28 -2.54
N GLY A 83 -2.20 19.92 -2.22
CA GLY A 83 -1.37 20.63 -1.23
C GLY A 83 -1.10 22.08 -1.63
N ARG A 84 -0.73 22.32 -2.90
CA ARG A 84 -0.47 23.67 -3.42
C ARG A 84 -1.73 24.52 -3.48
N SER A 85 -2.88 23.93 -3.85
CA SER A 85 -4.16 24.63 -3.88
C SER A 85 -4.62 25.11 -2.51
N ARG A 86 -4.25 24.42 -1.43
CA ARG A 86 -4.64 24.77 -0.06
C ARG A 86 -3.59 25.56 0.72
N TRP A 87 -2.39 25.76 0.16
CA TRP A 87 -1.26 26.33 0.90
C TRP A 87 -1.57 27.72 1.49
N ASN A 88 -2.27 28.57 0.74
CA ASN A 88 -2.61 29.92 1.20
C ASN A 88 -3.97 29.99 1.94
N ASN A 89 -4.62 28.84 2.15
CA ASN A 89 -5.93 28.78 2.78
C ASN A 89 -5.78 28.58 4.29
N PHE A 90 -6.63 29.28 5.05
CA PHE A 90 -6.76 29.11 6.49
C PHE A 90 -8.19 28.72 6.84
N ARG A 91 -8.33 27.89 7.88
CA ARG A 91 -9.58 27.43 8.44
C ARG A 91 -9.86 28.14 9.76
N LEU A 92 -11.00 28.81 9.83
CA LEU A 92 -11.52 29.41 11.05
C LEU A 92 -12.45 28.40 11.74
N VAL A 93 -12.20 28.13 13.02
CA VAL A 93 -13.02 27.21 13.82
C VAL A 93 -13.56 27.96 15.04
N GLY A 94 -14.85 27.76 15.33
CA GLY A 94 -15.55 28.37 16.47
C GLY A 94 -16.44 29.56 16.11
N LEU A 95 -16.66 29.84 14.82
CA LEU A 95 -17.62 30.85 14.40
C LEU A 95 -19.07 30.39 14.65
N PRO A 96 -19.92 31.23 15.25
CA PRO A 96 -21.33 30.92 15.43
C PRO A 96 -22.05 30.90 14.08
N GLU A 97 -22.92 29.91 13.87
CA GLU A 97 -23.76 29.83 12.67
C GLU A 97 -24.64 31.09 12.54
N GLY A 98 -24.76 31.62 11.33
CA GLY A 98 -25.52 32.85 11.05
C GLY A 98 -24.78 34.17 11.30
N SER A 99 -23.50 34.14 11.71
CA SER A 99 -22.67 35.36 11.76
C SER A 99 -22.21 35.85 10.38
N GLU A 100 -22.31 34.99 9.36
CA GLU A 100 -22.17 35.39 7.95
C GLU A 100 -23.47 36.10 7.55
N GLY A 101 -23.45 37.43 7.56
CA GLY A 101 -24.52 38.22 6.95
C GLY A 101 -24.59 37.99 5.43
N SER A 102 -25.26 38.87 4.69
CA SER A 102 -25.37 38.73 3.22
C SER A 102 -24.02 38.77 2.48
N ARG A 103 -22.92 39.23 3.11
CA ARG A 103 -21.60 39.43 2.49
C ARG A 103 -20.48 38.87 3.38
N ALA A 104 -20.14 37.59 3.18
CA ALA A 104 -19.16 36.87 4.01
C ALA A 104 -17.78 37.55 4.10
N THR A 105 -17.27 38.15 3.02
CA THR A 105 -15.98 38.84 3.03
C THR A 105 -15.95 40.03 3.98
N GLU A 106 -17.06 40.78 4.08
CA GLU A 106 -17.16 41.92 5.01
C GLU A 106 -17.27 41.45 6.46
N SER A 107 -18.04 40.39 6.70
CA SER A 107 -18.13 39.76 8.01
C SER A 107 -16.77 39.23 8.49
N ILE A 108 -15.99 38.59 7.61
CA ILE A 108 -14.64 38.11 7.92
C ILE A 108 -13.67 39.29 8.13
N ALA A 109 -13.76 40.36 7.34
CA ALA A 109 -12.93 41.54 7.52
C ALA A 109 -13.19 42.21 8.87
N HIS A 110 -14.46 42.39 9.24
CA HIS A 110 -14.85 42.93 10.56
C HIS A 110 -14.39 42.00 11.69
N LEU A 111 -14.59 40.69 11.55
CA LEU A 111 -14.10 39.68 12.48
C LEU A 111 -12.59 39.80 12.71
N LEU A 112 -11.80 39.86 11.64
CA LEU A 112 -10.35 39.99 11.73
C LEU A 112 -9.94 41.34 12.33
N GLN A 113 -10.64 42.43 11.98
CA GLN A 113 -10.40 43.76 12.53
C GLN A 113 -10.62 43.79 14.05
N GLU A 114 -11.72 43.21 14.52
CA GLU A 114 -12.08 43.13 15.94
C GLU A 114 -11.13 42.19 16.70
N LEU A 115 -10.84 41.02 16.14
CA LEU A 115 -9.95 40.03 16.75
C LEU A 115 -8.50 40.50 16.86
N LEU A 116 -8.00 41.18 15.84
CA LEU A 116 -6.61 41.63 15.82
C LEU A 116 -6.42 42.94 16.58
N GLY A 117 -7.49 43.68 16.89
CA GLY A 117 -7.50 44.80 17.84
C GLY A 117 -6.33 45.77 17.67
N LEU A 118 -6.00 46.13 16.42
CA LEU A 118 -4.69 46.67 16.09
C LEU A 118 -4.54 48.15 16.49
N ASP A 119 -3.87 48.35 17.64
CA ASP A 119 -2.72 49.26 17.86
C ASP A 119 -1.52 48.53 18.51
N SER A 120 -1.63 47.22 18.83
CA SER A 120 -0.55 46.36 19.31
C SER A 120 -0.80 44.89 18.97
N GLN A 121 0.19 44.02 19.18
CA GLN A 121 0.14 42.62 18.73
C GLN A 121 -0.95 41.81 19.47
N PRO A 122 -1.81 41.06 18.76
CA PRO A 122 -2.88 40.29 19.38
C PRO A 122 -2.33 39.16 20.27
N SER A 123 -2.91 39.04 21.46
CA SER A 123 -2.64 37.99 22.43
C SER A 123 -3.51 36.74 22.15
N SER A 124 -2.91 35.56 22.20
CA SER A 124 -3.67 34.29 22.19
C SER A 124 -4.16 33.98 23.60
N PRO A 125 -5.45 33.62 23.83
CA PRO A 125 -6.43 33.17 22.83
C PRO A 125 -7.26 34.29 22.18
N LEU A 126 -7.59 34.11 20.89
CA LEU A 126 -8.49 34.97 20.13
C LEU A 126 -9.94 34.72 20.56
N LEU A 127 -10.66 35.77 20.98
CA LEU A 127 -12.07 35.70 21.41
C LEU A 127 -12.94 36.58 20.51
N TYR A 128 -13.98 36.00 19.91
CA TYR A 128 -14.98 36.72 19.13
C TYR A 128 -16.37 36.45 19.70
N ASN A 129 -17.13 37.50 20.05
CA ASN A 129 -18.44 37.38 20.71
C ASN A 129 -18.42 36.43 21.93
N GLY A 130 -17.36 36.49 22.74
CA GLY A 130 -17.18 35.62 23.91
C GLY A 130 -16.84 34.15 23.59
N LYS A 131 -16.72 33.77 22.31
CA LYS A 131 -16.32 32.43 21.88
C LYS A 131 -14.85 32.42 21.46
N LYS A 132 -14.14 31.35 21.84
CA LYS A 132 -12.75 31.14 21.43
C LYS A 132 -12.70 30.77 19.95
N LEU A 133 -12.02 31.60 19.17
CA LEU A 133 -11.76 31.35 17.76
C LEU A 133 -10.35 30.78 17.58
N SER A 134 -10.20 29.84 16.64
CA SER A 134 -8.90 29.24 16.31
C SER A 134 -8.68 29.27 14.80
N ILE A 135 -7.46 29.64 14.40
CA ILE A 135 -7.02 29.72 13.00
C ILE A 135 -6.03 28.58 12.75
N PHE A 136 -6.32 27.76 11.74
CA PHE A 136 -5.46 26.65 11.34
C PHE A 136 -5.13 26.75 9.85
N PRO A 137 -3.95 26.29 9.39
CA PRO A 137 -3.74 26.06 7.97
C PRO A 137 -4.72 25.00 7.45
N ASP A 138 -5.21 25.16 6.22
CA ASP A 138 -6.01 24.12 5.56
C ASP A 138 -5.09 23.12 4.86
N PHE A 139 -5.14 21.85 5.27
CA PHE A 139 -4.30 20.78 4.70
C PHE A 139 -5.14 19.79 3.90
N ALA A 140 -4.57 19.26 2.82
CA ALA A 140 -5.14 18.11 2.11
C ALA A 140 -5.38 16.93 3.07
N PRO A 141 -6.43 16.10 2.89
CA PRO A 141 -6.77 15.00 3.79
C PRO A 141 -5.61 14.01 4.01
N SER A 142 -4.83 13.72 2.96
CA SER A 142 -3.64 12.87 3.04
C SER A 142 -2.58 13.44 3.99
N VAL A 143 -2.32 14.74 3.89
CA VAL A 143 -1.36 15.48 4.75
C VAL A 143 -1.90 15.59 6.17
N ALA A 144 -3.18 15.91 6.35
CA ALA A 144 -3.83 15.95 7.65
C ALA A 144 -3.73 14.58 8.36
N LYS A 145 -3.95 13.47 7.63
CA LYS A 145 -3.77 12.11 8.14
C LYS A 145 -2.32 11.82 8.53
N LYS A 146 -1.34 12.17 7.68
CA LYS A 146 0.10 12.04 8.00
C LYS A 146 0.46 12.85 9.25
N ARG A 147 -0.04 14.07 9.40
CA ARG A 147 0.17 14.92 10.59
C ARG A 147 -0.51 14.37 11.85
N ALA A 148 -1.70 13.79 11.71
CA ALA A 148 -2.43 13.16 12.80
C ALA A 148 -1.71 11.90 13.33
N ALA A 149 -0.97 11.19 12.48
CA ALA A 149 -0.18 10.03 12.87
C ALA A 149 0.92 10.37 13.90
N PHE A 150 1.36 11.63 13.98
CA PHE A 150 2.30 12.09 15.02
C PHE A 150 1.65 12.41 16.38
N ALA A 151 0.33 12.25 16.54
CA ALA A 151 -0.35 12.54 17.81
C ALA A 151 0.23 11.76 19.02
N PRO A 152 0.58 10.46 18.91
CA PRO A 152 1.22 9.74 20.02
C PRO A 152 2.59 10.34 20.39
N VAL A 153 3.39 10.71 19.39
CA VAL A 153 4.72 11.31 19.60
C VAL A 153 4.62 12.66 20.31
N LYS A 154 3.66 13.50 19.90
CA LYS A 154 3.40 14.79 20.55
C LYS A 154 3.00 14.62 22.01
N LYS A 155 2.17 13.61 22.32
CA LYS A 155 1.75 13.32 23.70
C LYS A 155 2.95 13.02 24.61
N GLU A 156 3.90 12.22 24.13
CA GLU A 156 5.14 11.95 24.88
C GLU A 156 6.03 13.20 25.01
N LEU A 157 6.16 13.97 23.93
CA LEU A 157 6.96 15.20 23.93
C LEU A 157 6.42 16.27 24.89
N HIS A 158 5.10 16.35 25.08
CA HIS A 158 4.49 17.23 26.08
C HIS A 158 4.87 16.87 27.52
N SER A 159 5.26 15.63 27.79
CA SER A 159 5.75 15.19 29.11
C SER A 159 7.24 15.46 29.33
N CYS A 160 7.98 15.89 28.30
CA CYS A 160 9.42 16.15 28.39
C CYS A 160 9.70 17.63 28.71
N PRO A 161 10.42 17.95 29.81
CA PRO A 161 10.79 19.33 30.11
C PRO A 161 11.83 19.85 29.11
N ASN A 162 11.73 21.14 28.77
CA ASN A 162 12.68 21.88 27.91
C ASN A 162 12.84 21.36 26.46
N VAL A 163 11.95 20.49 25.97
CA VAL A 163 11.92 20.06 24.57
C VAL A 163 10.95 20.95 23.79
N LYS A 164 11.43 21.56 22.70
CA LYS A 164 10.56 22.28 21.75
C LYS A 164 10.27 21.38 20.56
N PHE A 165 9.03 21.36 20.09
CA PHE A 165 8.69 20.58 18.91
C PHE A 165 7.64 21.26 18.04
N GLY A 166 7.59 20.88 16.77
CA GLY A 166 6.62 21.40 15.82
C GLY A 166 6.56 20.57 14.55
N LEU A 167 5.40 20.54 13.90
CA LEU A 167 5.26 19.92 12.57
C LEU A 167 5.52 20.99 11.50
N ARG A 168 6.56 20.79 10.70
CA ARG A 168 6.77 21.55 9.47
C ARG A 168 5.91 20.97 8.34
N PHE A 169 5.59 21.84 7.39
CA PHE A 169 4.97 21.44 6.13
C PHE A 169 5.90 20.47 5.37
N LEU A 170 5.40 19.38 4.78
CA LEU A 170 4.01 18.88 4.75
C LEU A 170 3.63 18.14 6.06
N ALA A 171 4.49 17.27 6.56
CA ALA A 171 4.27 16.50 7.78
C ALA A 171 5.60 16.04 8.44
N THR A 172 6.59 16.92 8.51
CA THR A 172 7.88 16.59 9.12
C THR A 172 7.89 17.06 10.57
N LEU A 173 8.01 16.14 11.52
CA LEU A 173 8.15 16.49 12.93
C LEU A 173 9.57 16.96 13.22
N GLN A 174 9.69 18.19 13.68
CA GLN A 174 10.93 18.72 14.23
C GLN A 174 10.88 18.66 15.74
N ILE A 175 11.96 18.13 16.34
CA ILE A 175 12.21 18.11 17.78
C ILE A 175 13.52 18.86 18.02
N THR A 176 13.50 19.83 18.93
CA THR A 176 14.66 20.57 19.41
C THR A 176 14.89 20.17 20.86
N LEU A 177 16.01 19.50 21.09
CA LEU A 177 16.44 19.06 22.43
C LEU A 177 16.91 20.26 23.26
N PRO A 178 16.99 20.13 24.61
CA PRO A 178 17.48 21.20 25.48
C PRO A 178 18.89 21.69 25.13
N GLY A 179 19.73 20.81 24.56
CA GLY A 179 21.08 21.14 24.08
C GLY A 179 21.13 21.88 22.73
N GLY A 180 19.99 22.27 22.16
CA GLY A 180 19.91 22.99 20.89
C GLY A 180 19.94 22.11 19.64
N GLU A 181 20.20 20.82 19.78
CA GLU A 181 20.17 19.87 18.66
C GLU A 181 18.77 19.73 18.07
N VAL A 182 18.69 19.76 16.74
CA VAL A 182 17.44 19.72 15.98
C VAL A 182 17.37 18.43 15.17
N HIS A 183 16.37 17.60 15.47
CA HIS A 183 16.09 16.38 14.74
C HIS A 183 14.80 16.51 13.95
N ARG A 184 14.77 15.91 12.75
CA ARG A 184 13.64 15.93 11.84
C ARG A 184 13.24 14.51 11.48
N PHE A 185 11.94 14.24 11.52
CA PHE A 185 11.37 12.92 11.26
C PHE A 185 10.18 13.03 10.31
N GLU A 186 10.21 12.22 9.26
CA GLU A 186 9.08 12.03 8.35
C GLU A 186 8.19 10.86 8.77
N ASP A 187 8.78 9.85 9.43
CA ASP A 187 8.06 8.69 9.96
C ASP A 187 7.72 8.88 11.45
N PRO A 188 6.42 8.80 11.83
CA PRO A 188 5.99 8.82 13.22
C PRO A 188 6.62 7.75 14.11
N ASN A 189 6.89 6.55 13.60
CA ASN A 189 7.45 5.45 14.37
C ASN A 189 8.90 5.73 14.75
N LEU A 190 9.72 6.18 13.78
CA LEU A 190 11.11 6.58 14.04
C LEU A 190 11.18 7.73 15.04
N ALA A 191 10.26 8.69 14.94
CA ALA A 191 10.17 9.79 15.89
C ALA A 191 9.80 9.30 17.31
N LEU A 192 8.86 8.36 17.41
CA LEU A 192 8.44 7.80 18.70
C LEU A 192 9.59 7.04 19.38
N ASP A 193 10.32 6.23 18.61
CA ASP A 193 11.47 5.49 19.11
C ASP A 193 12.58 6.43 19.56
N PHE A 194 12.83 7.51 18.82
CA PHE A 194 13.77 8.55 19.22
C PHE A 194 13.36 9.19 20.56
N VAL A 195 12.10 9.57 20.74
CA VAL A 195 11.62 10.18 22.00
C VAL A 195 11.75 9.20 23.16
N ARG A 196 11.39 7.92 22.96
CA ARG A 196 11.50 6.88 23.99
C ARG A 196 12.95 6.62 24.40
N LYS A 197 13.89 6.63 23.45
CA LYS A 197 15.33 6.48 23.74
C LYS A 197 15.86 7.67 24.55
N ASN A 198 15.53 8.89 24.16
CA ASN A 198 15.99 10.11 24.85
C ASN A 198 15.35 10.29 26.24
N LYS A 199 14.13 9.78 26.46
CA LYS A 199 13.49 9.73 27.78
C LYS A 199 14.23 8.82 28.77
N LYS A 200 14.87 7.75 28.28
CA LYS A 200 15.68 6.82 29.09
C LYS A 200 17.11 7.32 29.36
N GLY A 201 17.55 8.39 28.71
CA GLY A 201 18.86 9.01 28.89
C GLY A 201 18.92 10.05 30.03
N VAL A 202 17.78 10.40 30.63
CA VAL A 202 17.71 11.29 31.80
C VAL A 202 17.46 10.42 33.04
N SER A 203 18.50 9.70 33.47
CA SER A 203 18.57 9.16 34.83
C SER A 203 19.13 10.25 35.76
N PRO A 204 18.62 10.40 36.99
CA PRO A 204 19.08 11.42 37.92
C PRO A 204 20.52 11.15 38.35
N ASN A 205 21.27 12.24 38.57
CA ASN A 205 22.54 12.26 39.28
C ASN A 205 22.58 11.24 40.42
N THR A 206 23.56 10.33 40.37
CA THR A 206 24.10 9.71 41.59
C THR A 206 24.86 10.81 42.32
N VAL A 207 24.28 11.29 43.42
CA VAL A 207 24.99 12.04 44.45
C VAL A 207 25.54 10.97 45.40
N GLU A 208 26.86 10.82 45.43
CA GLU A 208 27.68 10.54 46.62
C GLU A 208 29.16 10.70 46.24
#